data_AF-A0A6I3T0C6-F1
#
_entry.id   AF-A0A6I3T0C6-F1
#
_cell.length_a   1.000
_cell.length_b   1.000
_cell.length_c   1.000
_cell.angle_alpha   90.00
_cell.angle_beta   90.00
_cell.angle_gamma   90.00
#
_symmetry.space_group_name_H-M   'P 1'
#
loop_
_entity.id
_entity.type
_entity.pdbx_description
1 polymer ?
#
loop_
_entity_poly.entity_id
_entity_poly.type
_entity_poly.pdbx_seq_one_letter_code
_entity_poly.pdbx_strand_id
1 'polypeptide(L)'
;MGVGRHALRAEPVRNHGHVPPGGRRRGMAPADLRQHGAQGETGGRMKRLLATLAVLCAAGHAAAGTDGVTFSHLDWDLVCDNTRTCRAVGYNAIDDAGPPVSLLLTRAAGPHQAFQAVLRIDDAHGERPGESAGTAMLTIGGSAAGQAPLNGHLSAAQVAMLVAALPGHDGKLTLSHATGTWTVSDAGASAVLLKIDEIQGRLGTPGAAVRKGTRPEKTVPAARSAPVVRAHPLPAPLTLPVATKLAMAAALRATPAGQDCEGLLLPAGPELRVGRLDAARLLVSSICFSARETVMAFWTVNRQAPYAPKLVAEDVTEVRDNTLRSIHAMHDCSSGEARMWDGREIVLARVFTAGNCVGRRFMHGAWQLPTFVTDVRLAGARP
;
A
#
# COMPACT_ATOMS: atom_id res chain seq x y z
N MET A 1 -33.84 -11.26 40.59
CA MET A 1 -34.18 -9.93 40.04
C MET A 1 -33.27 -9.71 38.85
N GLY A 2 -33.83 -9.76 37.64
CA GLY A 2 -33.07 -9.74 36.40
C GLY A 2 -33.18 -8.40 35.68
N VAL A 3 -32.15 -8.09 34.88
CA VAL A 3 -32.09 -7.24 33.68
C VAL A 3 -30.72 -7.59 33.05
N GLY A 4 -30.45 -7.77 31.76
CA GLY A 4 -31.21 -7.78 30.52
C GLY A 4 -30.17 -7.99 29.42
N ARG A 5 -30.31 -9.04 28.59
CA ARG A 5 -29.49 -9.25 27.38
C ARG A 5 -30.28 -8.70 26.19
N HIS A 6 -29.78 -7.65 25.54
CA HIS A 6 -30.28 -7.23 24.24
C HIS A 6 -29.34 -7.70 23.14
N ALA A 7 -29.80 -8.70 22.39
CA ALA A 7 -29.30 -9.06 21.08
C ALA A 7 -30.07 -8.22 20.04
N LEU A 8 -29.36 -7.44 19.22
CA LEU A 8 -29.94 -6.80 18.05
C LEU A 8 -29.85 -7.77 16.86
N ARG A 9 -31.03 -8.20 16.41
CA ARG A 9 -31.26 -8.99 15.20
C ARG A 9 -31.11 -8.10 13.97
N ALA A 10 -30.40 -8.59 12.96
CA ALA A 10 -30.45 -8.05 11.60
C ALA A 10 -31.71 -8.55 10.89
N GLU A 11 -32.48 -7.64 10.27
CA GLU A 11 -33.58 -7.98 9.37
C GLU A 11 -33.07 -8.16 7.91
N PRO A 12 -33.66 -9.08 7.13
CA PRO A 12 -33.30 -9.32 5.74
C PRO A 12 -34.04 -8.37 4.78
N VAL A 13 -33.30 -7.83 3.80
CA VAL A 13 -33.85 -7.05 2.70
C VAL A 13 -34.65 -7.95 1.76
N ARG A 14 -35.93 -7.62 1.55
CA ARG A 14 -36.84 -8.32 0.63
C ARG A 14 -36.57 -7.96 -0.83
N ASN A 15 -36.54 -9.02 -1.64
CA ASN A 15 -36.69 -9.02 -3.09
C ASN A 15 -38.04 -8.43 -3.53
N HIS A 16 -38.00 -7.57 -4.55
CA HIS A 16 -39.07 -7.33 -5.53
C HIS A 16 -38.38 -7.50 -6.90
N GLY A 17 -38.89 -8.17 -7.93
CA GLY A 17 -40.17 -8.77 -8.26
C GLY A 17 -40.09 -8.94 -9.79
N HIS A 18 -40.34 -10.15 -10.30
CA HIS A 18 -40.27 -10.48 -11.72
C HIS A 18 -41.67 -10.29 -12.35
N VAL A 19 -41.76 -9.82 -13.61
CA VAL A 19 -42.56 -10.39 -14.74
C VAL A 19 -42.57 -9.41 -15.95
N PRO A 20 -42.39 -9.91 -17.21
CA PRO A 20 -42.34 -9.15 -18.48
C PRO A 20 -43.76 -9.08 -19.16
N PRO A 21 -44.00 -8.42 -20.32
CA PRO A 21 -43.57 -8.88 -21.66
C PRO A 21 -43.30 -7.75 -22.71
N GLY A 22 -42.87 -8.16 -23.91
CA GLY A 22 -42.37 -7.29 -24.98
C GLY A 22 -43.37 -6.34 -25.68
N GLY A 23 -42.80 -5.33 -26.32
CA GLY A 23 -43.47 -4.36 -27.19
C GLY A 23 -42.45 -3.56 -28.00
N ARG A 24 -42.73 -3.44 -29.30
CA ARG A 24 -41.84 -2.98 -30.39
C ARG A 24 -41.23 -1.58 -30.15
N ARG A 25 -39.92 -1.40 -30.40
CA ARG A 25 -39.33 -0.08 -30.64
C ARG A 25 -39.31 0.21 -32.15
N ARG A 26 -40.10 1.20 -32.59
CA ARG A 26 -39.93 1.91 -33.88
C ARG A 26 -39.01 3.13 -33.63
N GLY A 27 -38.19 3.47 -34.63
CA GLY A 27 -37.16 4.51 -34.55
C GLY A 27 -37.53 5.88 -35.12
N MET A 28 -36.50 6.73 -35.16
CA MET A 28 -36.34 8.07 -35.80
C MET A 28 -37.19 9.21 -35.21
N ALA A 29 -36.76 10.48 -35.07
CA ALA A 29 -35.55 11.26 -35.40
C ALA A 29 -35.57 12.57 -34.54
N PRO A 30 -34.52 13.42 -34.56
CA PRO A 30 -34.36 14.57 -33.66
C PRO A 30 -34.93 15.87 -34.23
N ALA A 31 -35.31 16.80 -33.35
CA ALA A 31 -35.53 18.21 -33.65
C ALA A 31 -35.38 19.00 -32.34
N ASP A 32 -35.00 20.27 -32.27
CA ASP A 32 -34.15 21.17 -33.06
C ASP A 32 -34.11 22.46 -32.19
N LEU A 33 -33.08 23.28 -32.38
CA LEU A 33 -32.83 24.48 -31.58
C LEU A 33 -33.97 25.52 -31.62
N ARG A 34 -34.14 26.28 -30.52
CA ARG A 34 -34.38 27.75 -30.45
C ARG A 34 -34.50 28.17 -28.98
N GLN A 35 -33.50 28.81 -28.40
CA GLN A 35 -33.37 30.28 -28.28
C GLN A 35 -34.69 30.99 -27.94
N HIS A 36 -34.83 31.39 -26.68
CA HIS A 36 -35.52 32.62 -26.31
C HIS A 36 -34.74 33.30 -25.18
N GLY A 37 -34.16 34.45 -25.51
CA GLY A 37 -33.72 35.43 -24.52
C GLY A 37 -34.93 36.21 -24.00
N ALA A 38 -34.86 36.60 -22.75
CA ALA A 38 -35.67 37.67 -22.19
C ALA A 38 -34.79 38.53 -21.29
N GLN A 39 -34.68 39.79 -21.70
CA GLN A 39 -34.06 40.88 -20.96
C GLN A 39 -34.86 41.16 -19.68
N GLY A 40 -34.14 41.49 -18.62
CA GLY A 40 -34.70 42.03 -17.37
C GLY A 40 -33.68 42.96 -16.75
N GLU A 41 -33.72 44.22 -17.16
CA GLU A 41 -33.01 45.33 -16.53
C GLU A 41 -33.58 45.56 -15.13
N THR A 42 -32.75 45.41 -14.08
CA THR A 42 -32.92 46.17 -12.84
C THR A 42 -31.56 46.35 -12.16
N GLY A 43 -31.29 47.59 -11.75
CA GLY A 43 -30.55 47.83 -10.50
C GLY A 43 -29.03 47.84 -10.58
N GLY A 44 -28.48 48.86 -11.25
CA GLY A 44 -27.14 49.34 -10.92
C GLY A 44 -27.06 49.81 -9.47
N ARG A 45 -26.53 48.98 -8.57
CA ARG A 45 -25.94 49.36 -7.27
C ARG A 45 -25.32 48.15 -6.57
N MET A 46 -24.33 47.50 -7.22
CA MET A 46 -23.43 46.58 -6.52
C MET A 46 -22.08 46.43 -7.25
N LYS A 47 -21.61 47.50 -7.89
CA LYS A 47 -20.24 47.60 -8.40
C LYS A 47 -19.42 48.40 -7.39
N ARG A 48 -18.94 47.76 -6.32
CA ARG A 48 -17.84 48.16 -5.41
C ARG A 48 -17.85 47.37 -4.10
N LEU A 49 -17.95 46.03 -4.13
CA LEU A 49 -17.68 45.21 -2.93
C LEU A 49 -17.27 43.76 -3.24
N LEU A 50 -16.80 43.49 -4.46
CA LEU A 50 -16.40 42.15 -4.94
C LEU A 50 -15.01 42.16 -5.61
N ALA A 51 -14.12 43.06 -5.17
CA ALA A 51 -12.77 43.21 -5.72
C ALA A 51 -11.66 43.15 -4.66
N THR A 52 -11.90 42.51 -3.51
CA THR A 52 -10.91 42.32 -2.44
C THR A 52 -10.92 40.93 -1.82
N LEU A 53 -11.49 39.94 -2.50
CA LEU A 53 -11.49 38.54 -2.07
C LEU A 53 -11.01 37.59 -3.19
N ALA A 54 -9.87 37.92 -3.80
CA ALA A 54 -9.28 37.11 -4.89
C ALA A 54 -7.76 36.89 -4.74
N VAL A 55 -7.19 37.04 -3.54
CA VAL A 55 -5.76 36.77 -3.28
C VAL A 55 -5.56 36.04 -1.94
N LEU A 56 -6.31 34.95 -1.69
CA LEU A 56 -6.05 34.08 -0.55
C LEU A 56 -6.51 32.63 -0.79
N CYS A 57 -6.19 32.06 -1.98
CA CYS A 57 -6.34 30.63 -2.26
C CYS A 57 -5.12 30.03 -2.96
N ALA A 58 -3.92 30.54 -2.67
CA ALA A 58 -2.65 29.95 -3.14
C ALA A 58 -1.76 29.50 -1.97
N ALA A 59 -2.38 28.86 -0.98
CA ALA A 59 -1.70 27.90 -0.11
C ALA A 59 -2.44 26.55 -0.22
N GLY A 60 -2.62 26.10 -1.48
CA GLY A 60 -2.79 24.68 -1.72
C GLY A 60 -1.51 24.02 -1.21
N HIS A 61 -1.56 23.44 -0.03
CA HIS A 61 -0.60 22.41 0.34
C HIS A 61 -0.70 21.39 -0.80
N ALA A 62 0.32 21.35 -1.64
CA ALA A 62 0.59 20.14 -2.38
C ALA A 62 0.89 19.09 -1.30
N ALA A 63 -0.16 18.41 -0.84
CA ALA A 63 -0.02 17.04 -0.39
C ALA A 63 0.55 16.34 -1.62
N ALA A 64 1.88 16.20 -1.66
CA ALA A 64 2.54 15.34 -2.62
C ALA A 64 1.84 13.98 -2.48
N GLY A 65 1.04 13.62 -3.50
CA GLY A 65 0.18 12.46 -3.45
C GLY A 65 0.97 11.25 -2.97
N THR A 66 0.55 10.72 -1.83
CA THR A 66 1.11 9.54 -1.15
C THR A 66 0.85 8.25 -1.91
N ASP A 67 0.15 8.31 -3.04
CA ASP A 67 -0.52 7.15 -3.56
C ASP A 67 0.26 6.62 -4.76
N GLY A 68 1.02 5.55 -4.49
CA GLY A 68 1.39 4.61 -5.53
C GLY A 68 0.17 4.14 -6.31
N VAL A 69 0.37 3.68 -7.54
CA VAL A 69 -0.73 3.18 -8.38
C VAL A 69 -0.94 1.70 -8.08
N THR A 70 -2.16 1.32 -7.71
CA THR A 70 -2.58 -0.07 -7.59
C THR A 70 -3.55 -0.45 -8.70
N PHE A 71 -3.45 -1.67 -9.22
CA PHE A 71 -4.37 -2.21 -10.22
C PHE A 71 -4.40 -3.73 -10.11
N SER A 72 -5.58 -4.32 -10.18
CA SER A 72 -5.75 -5.78 -10.08
C SER A 72 -6.58 -6.27 -11.24
N HIS A 73 -6.19 -7.40 -11.81
CA HIS A 73 -6.96 -8.06 -12.86
C HIS A 73 -6.77 -9.58 -12.77
N LEU A 74 -7.85 -10.30 -12.48
CA LEU A 74 -7.88 -11.75 -12.33
C LEU A 74 -6.84 -12.24 -11.32
N ASP A 75 -5.84 -13.01 -11.76
CA ASP A 75 -4.81 -13.61 -10.91
C ASP A 75 -3.55 -12.75 -10.76
N TRP A 76 -3.64 -11.48 -11.13
CA TRP A 76 -2.51 -10.57 -11.13
C TRP A 76 -2.81 -9.23 -10.45
N ASP A 77 -1.81 -8.73 -9.73
CA ASP A 77 -1.79 -7.38 -9.20
C ASP A 77 -0.64 -6.57 -9.74
N LEU A 78 -0.81 -5.25 -9.70
CA LEU A 78 0.17 -4.25 -9.99
C LEU A 78 0.22 -3.26 -8.84
N VAL A 79 1.42 -3.00 -8.33
CA VAL A 79 1.70 -1.88 -7.43
C VAL A 79 2.92 -1.11 -7.94
N CYS A 80 2.72 0.16 -8.26
CA CYS A 80 3.82 1.08 -8.58
C CYS A 80 4.00 2.07 -7.43
N ASP A 81 5.23 2.25 -6.96
CA ASP A 81 5.53 3.21 -5.90
C ASP A 81 5.71 4.65 -6.44
N ASN A 82 5.92 5.60 -5.52
CA ASN A 82 6.17 7.01 -5.80
C ASN A 82 7.40 7.29 -6.70
N THR A 83 8.33 6.33 -6.88
CA THR A 83 9.46 6.43 -7.83
C THR A 83 9.09 6.01 -9.25
N ARG A 84 7.86 5.49 -9.44
CA ARG A 84 7.35 4.77 -10.62
C ARG A 84 7.99 3.40 -10.85
N THR A 85 8.63 2.84 -9.85
CA THR A 85 9.03 1.43 -9.88
C THR A 85 7.79 0.57 -9.70
N CYS A 86 7.54 -0.31 -10.65
CA CYS A 86 6.32 -1.12 -10.72
C CYS A 86 6.62 -2.58 -10.39
N ARG A 87 5.71 -3.19 -9.64
CA ARG A 87 5.73 -4.58 -9.18
C ARG A 87 4.45 -5.27 -9.65
N ALA A 88 4.56 -6.16 -10.62
CA ALA A 88 3.48 -7.04 -11.03
C ALA A 88 3.62 -8.37 -10.31
N VAL A 89 2.54 -8.85 -9.71
CA VAL A 89 2.52 -10.12 -8.99
C VAL A 89 1.54 -11.05 -9.66
N GLY A 90 2.01 -12.23 -10.08
CA GLY A 90 1.16 -13.33 -10.50
C GLY A 90 1.02 -14.35 -9.37
N TYR A 91 -0.16 -14.93 -9.23
CA TYR A 91 -0.46 -15.97 -8.25
C TYR A 91 -0.89 -17.28 -8.93
N ASN A 92 -0.90 -18.38 -8.18
CA ASN A 92 -1.68 -19.56 -8.55
C ASN A 92 -3.16 -19.18 -8.73
N ALA A 93 -3.88 -19.85 -9.64
CA ALA A 93 -5.32 -19.67 -9.76
C ALA A 93 -6.02 -20.05 -8.44
N ILE A 94 -7.13 -19.37 -8.11
CA ILE A 94 -7.87 -19.61 -6.85
C ILE A 94 -8.49 -21.01 -6.86
N ASP A 95 -9.05 -21.43 -7.99
CA ASP A 95 -9.75 -22.70 -8.14
C ASP A 95 -8.79 -23.88 -8.41
N ASP A 96 -7.48 -23.62 -8.46
CA ASP A 96 -6.47 -24.67 -8.62
C ASP A 96 -6.08 -25.26 -7.25
N ALA A 97 -6.25 -26.57 -7.11
CA ALA A 97 -5.87 -27.30 -5.90
C ALA A 97 -4.35 -27.38 -5.69
N GLY A 98 -3.53 -26.98 -6.68
CA GLY A 98 -2.07 -26.99 -6.61
C GLY A 98 -1.48 -26.17 -5.44
N PRO A 99 -0.22 -26.43 -5.05
CA PRO A 99 0.44 -25.72 -3.95
C PRO A 99 0.62 -24.22 -4.23
N PRO A 100 0.66 -23.35 -3.20
CA PRO A 100 0.76 -21.90 -3.37
C PRO A 100 2.08 -21.52 -4.05
N VAL A 101 1.98 -20.70 -5.10
CA VAL A 101 3.12 -20.13 -5.82
C VAL A 101 2.81 -18.73 -6.28
N SER A 102 3.82 -17.87 -6.22
CA SER A 102 3.73 -16.50 -6.67
C SER A 102 5.01 -16.07 -7.38
N LEU A 103 4.81 -15.24 -8.41
CA LEU A 103 5.85 -14.62 -9.21
C LEU A 103 5.78 -13.11 -9.02
N LEU A 104 6.88 -12.49 -8.58
CA LEU A 104 7.03 -11.04 -8.52
C LEU A 104 7.90 -10.56 -9.67
N LEU A 105 7.31 -9.80 -10.60
CA LEU A 105 8.00 -9.04 -11.62
C LEU A 105 8.22 -7.60 -11.16
N THR A 106 9.46 -7.12 -11.14
CA THR A 106 9.79 -5.73 -10.79
C THR A 106 10.46 -5.03 -11.97
N ARG A 107 10.03 -3.80 -12.29
CA ARG A 107 10.71 -2.94 -13.27
C ARG A 107 10.82 -1.51 -12.74
N ALA A 108 12.06 -1.05 -12.59
CA ALA A 108 12.34 0.36 -12.28
C ALA A 108 11.84 1.28 -13.40
N ALA A 109 11.52 2.53 -13.07
CA ALA A 109 11.23 3.55 -14.06
C ALA A 109 12.51 4.08 -14.73
N GLY A 110 12.35 4.76 -15.87
CA GLY A 110 13.48 5.25 -16.66
C GLY A 110 13.71 4.42 -17.92
N PRO A 111 14.51 4.94 -18.87
CA PRO A 111 14.82 4.26 -20.13
C PRO A 111 15.66 2.99 -19.90
N HIS A 112 15.52 2.02 -20.79
CA HIS A 112 16.33 0.79 -20.81
C HIS A 112 16.31 -0.07 -19.52
N GLN A 113 15.27 0.06 -18.69
CA GLN A 113 15.10 -0.77 -17.51
C GLN A 113 14.49 -2.13 -17.86
N ALA A 114 15.17 -3.20 -17.47
CA ALA A 114 14.69 -4.57 -17.64
C ALA A 114 13.76 -4.99 -16.49
N PHE A 115 12.93 -6.00 -16.73
CA PHE A 115 12.25 -6.69 -15.65
C PHE A 115 13.24 -7.56 -14.86
N GLN A 116 12.99 -7.70 -13.57
CA GLN A 116 13.53 -8.73 -12.71
C GLN A 116 12.38 -9.61 -12.24
N ALA A 117 12.62 -10.90 -12.02
CA ALA A 117 11.61 -11.82 -11.53
C ALA A 117 12.09 -12.60 -10.31
N VAL A 118 11.23 -12.76 -9.31
CA VAL A 118 11.47 -13.56 -8.12
C VAL A 118 10.31 -14.54 -7.94
N LEU A 119 10.63 -15.80 -7.69
CA LEU A 119 9.67 -16.84 -7.34
C LEU A 119 9.57 -16.99 -5.83
N ARG A 120 8.34 -17.23 -5.36
CA ARG A 120 8.03 -17.66 -4.01
C ARG A 120 7.06 -18.83 -4.03
N ILE A 121 7.41 -19.89 -3.32
CA ILE A 121 6.52 -20.95 -2.88
C ILE A 121 6.49 -20.94 -1.35
N ASP A 122 5.30 -21.19 -0.80
CA ASP A 122 5.12 -21.48 0.63
C ASP A 122 4.66 -22.93 0.76
N ASP A 123 4.86 -23.53 1.93
CA ASP A 123 4.29 -24.83 2.22
C ASP A 123 2.79 -24.73 2.59
N ALA A 124 2.17 -25.87 2.88
CA ALA A 124 0.74 -25.93 3.21
C ALA A 124 0.37 -25.18 4.52
N HIS A 125 1.35 -24.84 5.35
CA HIS A 125 1.18 -24.10 6.60
C HIS A 125 1.50 -22.61 6.44
N GLY A 126 1.84 -22.16 5.22
CA GLY A 126 2.22 -20.77 4.95
C GLY A 126 3.63 -20.43 5.44
N GLU A 127 4.44 -21.44 5.79
CA GLU A 127 5.84 -21.23 6.07
C GLU A 127 6.61 -21.21 4.75
N ARG A 128 7.51 -20.23 4.61
CA ARG A 128 8.39 -20.14 3.45
C ARG A 128 9.56 -21.12 3.67
N PRO A 129 9.72 -22.18 2.86
CA PRO A 129 10.92 -22.98 2.92
C PRO A 129 12.16 -22.09 2.69
N GLY A 130 13.24 -22.32 3.43
CA GLY A 130 14.47 -21.54 3.30
C GLY A 130 14.97 -21.43 1.85
N GLU A 131 15.80 -20.43 1.54
CA GLU A 131 16.27 -20.14 0.18
C GLU A 131 16.95 -21.33 -0.53
N SER A 132 17.39 -22.33 0.24
CA SER A 132 17.93 -23.62 -0.25
C SER A 132 16.87 -24.66 -0.66
N ALA A 133 15.65 -24.25 -1.00
CA ALA A 133 14.53 -25.14 -1.33
C ALA A 133 14.79 -26.09 -2.52
N GLY A 134 15.90 -25.90 -3.25
CA GLY A 134 16.28 -26.69 -4.42
C GLY A 134 15.86 -26.04 -5.73
N THR A 135 16.10 -26.74 -6.83
CA THR A 135 15.77 -26.28 -8.18
C THR A 135 14.70 -27.18 -8.81
N ALA A 136 13.86 -26.60 -9.64
CA ALA A 136 12.85 -27.31 -10.42
C ALA A 136 12.99 -27.00 -11.91
N MET A 137 12.51 -27.91 -12.75
CA MET A 137 12.40 -27.65 -14.18
C MET A 137 11.34 -26.57 -14.40
N LEU A 138 11.75 -25.44 -14.99
CA LEU A 138 10.89 -24.33 -15.35
C LEU A 138 10.39 -24.51 -16.78
N THR A 139 9.07 -24.40 -16.95
CA THR A 139 8.41 -24.32 -18.25
C THR A 139 7.63 -23.03 -18.33
N ILE A 140 7.74 -22.32 -19.45
CA ILE A 140 7.03 -21.07 -19.74
C ILE A 140 6.25 -21.27 -21.02
N GLY A 141 4.92 -21.23 -20.94
CA GLY A 141 4.04 -21.44 -22.09
C GLY A 141 4.30 -22.74 -22.84
N GLY A 142 4.49 -23.83 -22.08
CA GLY A 142 4.81 -25.15 -22.63
C GLY A 142 6.26 -25.33 -23.11
N SER A 143 7.07 -24.27 -23.15
CA SER A 143 8.48 -24.35 -23.57
C SER A 143 9.42 -24.47 -22.37
N ALA A 144 10.37 -25.42 -22.44
CA ALA A 144 11.38 -25.59 -21.39
C ALA A 144 12.28 -24.36 -21.28
N ALA A 145 12.41 -23.81 -20.07
CA ALA A 145 13.23 -22.66 -19.73
C ALA A 145 14.40 -23.02 -18.77
N GLY A 146 14.67 -24.32 -18.61
CA GLY A 146 15.78 -24.86 -17.82
C GLY A 146 15.50 -24.95 -16.32
N GLN A 147 16.54 -25.16 -15.53
CA GLN A 147 16.43 -25.21 -14.06
C GLN A 147 16.23 -23.81 -13.48
N ALA A 148 15.33 -23.69 -12.50
CA ALA A 148 15.07 -22.46 -11.76
C ALA A 148 15.00 -22.76 -10.26
N PRO A 149 15.34 -21.80 -9.38
CA PRO A 149 15.13 -21.98 -7.96
C PRO A 149 13.63 -22.05 -7.64
N LEU A 150 13.26 -22.90 -6.67
CA LEU A 150 11.88 -22.92 -6.14
C LEU A 150 11.55 -21.61 -5.40
N ASN A 151 12.54 -21.00 -4.76
CA ASN A 151 12.47 -19.70 -4.11
C ASN A 151 13.69 -18.87 -4.52
N GLY A 152 13.49 -17.71 -5.17
CA GLY A 152 14.60 -16.82 -5.54
C GLY A 152 14.50 -16.19 -6.92
N HIS A 153 15.59 -15.57 -7.36
CA HIS A 153 15.64 -14.82 -8.61
C HIS A 153 15.75 -15.75 -9.84
N LEU A 154 15.00 -15.44 -10.89
CA LEU A 154 15.19 -16.03 -12.21
C LEU A 154 16.34 -15.37 -12.96
N SER A 155 16.97 -16.12 -13.87
CA SER A 155 18.00 -15.57 -14.76
C SER A 155 17.41 -14.58 -15.77
N ALA A 156 18.24 -13.65 -16.28
CA ALA A 156 17.79 -12.67 -17.26
C ALA A 156 17.16 -13.30 -18.53
N ALA A 157 17.67 -14.45 -18.97
CA ALA A 157 17.12 -15.20 -20.10
C ALA A 157 15.71 -15.75 -19.80
N GLN A 158 15.51 -16.33 -18.62
CA GLN A 158 14.20 -16.80 -18.17
C GLN A 158 13.21 -15.64 -18.02
N VAL A 159 13.64 -14.50 -17.50
CA VAL A 159 12.79 -13.30 -17.41
C VAL A 159 12.39 -12.79 -18.79
N ALA A 160 13.31 -12.78 -19.76
CA ALA A 160 12.99 -12.37 -21.13
C ALA A 160 11.98 -13.30 -21.80
N MET A 161 12.12 -14.62 -21.64
CA MET A 161 11.15 -15.61 -22.12
C MET A 161 9.78 -15.40 -21.46
N LEU A 162 9.76 -15.20 -20.14
CA LEU A 162 8.55 -14.98 -19.36
C LEU A 162 7.79 -13.73 -19.79
N VAL A 163 8.46 -12.59 -19.89
CA VAL A 163 7.85 -11.31 -20.31
C VAL A 163 7.38 -11.37 -21.76
N ALA A 164 8.00 -12.20 -22.61
CA ALA A 164 7.53 -12.41 -23.98
C ALA A 164 6.27 -13.31 -24.05
N ALA A 165 6.16 -14.30 -23.15
CA ALA A 165 5.06 -15.27 -23.16
C ALA A 165 3.80 -14.78 -22.43
N LEU A 166 3.94 -14.10 -21.28
CA LEU A 166 2.83 -13.65 -20.43
C LEU A 166 1.76 -12.79 -21.11
N PRO A 167 2.08 -11.94 -22.11
CA PRO A 167 1.05 -11.20 -22.83
C PRO A 167 0.16 -12.07 -23.74
N GLY A 168 0.59 -13.30 -24.06
CA GLY A 168 -0.16 -14.27 -24.87
C GLY A 168 -1.23 -15.03 -24.08
N HIS A 169 -1.88 -15.99 -24.74
CA HIS A 169 -2.95 -16.81 -24.14
C HIS A 169 -2.46 -18.11 -23.49
N ASP A 170 -1.17 -18.44 -23.64
CA ASP A 170 -0.51 -19.62 -23.07
C ASP A 170 0.77 -19.19 -22.33
N GLY A 171 0.68 -18.17 -21.48
CA GLY A 171 1.81 -17.58 -20.76
C GLY A 171 2.15 -18.27 -19.44
N LYS A 172 1.48 -19.37 -19.09
CA LYS A 172 1.59 -20.04 -17.79
C LYS A 172 3.04 -20.40 -17.46
N LEU A 173 3.42 -20.12 -16.21
CA LEU A 173 4.69 -20.55 -15.65
C LEU A 173 4.45 -21.80 -14.81
N THR A 174 5.21 -22.86 -15.06
CA THR A 174 5.13 -24.12 -14.32
C THR A 174 6.51 -24.53 -13.82
N LEU A 175 6.62 -24.85 -12.53
CA LEU A 175 7.79 -25.45 -11.90
C LEU A 175 7.49 -26.92 -11.63
N SER A 176 8.27 -27.82 -12.20
CA SER A 176 8.14 -29.26 -11.98
C SER A 176 9.34 -29.80 -11.19
N HIS A 177 9.06 -30.31 -10.01
CA HIS A 177 10.02 -30.97 -9.11
C HIS A 177 9.55 -32.40 -8.79
N ALA A 178 10.44 -33.23 -8.26
CA ALA A 178 10.10 -34.60 -7.87
C ALA A 178 8.96 -34.66 -6.82
N THR A 179 8.83 -33.63 -5.99
CA THR A 179 7.86 -33.56 -4.89
C THR A 179 6.57 -32.82 -5.23
N GLY A 180 6.47 -32.20 -6.41
CA GLY A 180 5.30 -31.38 -6.73
C GLY A 180 5.45 -30.56 -8.00
N THR A 181 4.31 -30.00 -8.43
CA THR A 181 4.25 -29.04 -9.52
C THR A 181 3.53 -27.78 -9.05
N TRP A 182 4.11 -26.63 -9.33
CA TRP A 182 3.55 -25.31 -9.01
C TRP A 182 3.27 -24.56 -10.30
N THR A 183 2.09 -23.96 -10.41
CA THR A 183 1.68 -23.21 -11.60
C THR A 183 1.26 -21.80 -11.22
N VAL A 184 1.91 -20.80 -11.81
CA VAL A 184 1.45 -19.41 -11.75
C VAL A 184 0.52 -19.18 -12.94
N SER A 185 -0.68 -18.66 -12.65
CA SER A 185 -1.68 -18.31 -13.65
C SER A 185 -1.17 -17.20 -14.56
N ASP A 186 -1.52 -17.23 -15.84
CA ASP A 186 -1.33 -16.13 -16.80
C ASP A 186 -2.58 -15.26 -16.94
N ALA A 187 -3.69 -15.63 -16.28
CA ALA A 187 -4.95 -14.93 -16.35
C ALA A 187 -4.82 -13.51 -15.78
N GLY A 188 -4.76 -12.53 -16.67
CA GLY A 188 -4.66 -11.11 -16.36
C GLY A 188 -3.26 -10.51 -16.44
N ALA A 189 -2.23 -11.32 -16.71
CA ALA A 189 -0.85 -10.88 -16.85
C ALA A 189 -0.70 -9.79 -17.92
N SER A 190 -1.33 -9.98 -19.10
CA SER A 190 -1.30 -9.01 -20.21
C SER A 190 -1.86 -7.64 -19.80
N ALA A 191 -2.95 -7.60 -19.02
CA ALA A 191 -3.55 -6.35 -18.56
C ALA A 191 -2.64 -5.59 -17.59
N VAL A 192 -2.05 -6.30 -16.63
CA VAL A 192 -1.11 -5.73 -15.66
C VAL A 192 0.17 -5.25 -16.36
N LEU A 193 0.77 -6.05 -17.25
CA LEU A 193 1.97 -5.66 -18.01
C LEU A 193 1.72 -4.45 -18.92
N LEU A 194 0.54 -4.40 -19.58
CA LEU A 194 0.14 -3.24 -20.36
C LEU A 194 0.00 -1.99 -19.47
N LYS A 195 -0.54 -2.14 -18.27
CA LYS A 195 -0.67 -1.03 -17.31
C LYS A 195 0.68 -0.53 -16.81
N ILE A 196 1.69 -1.41 -16.64
CA ILE A 196 3.07 -0.98 -16.37
C ILE A 196 3.60 -0.14 -17.54
N ASP A 197 3.42 -0.61 -18.78
CA ASP A 197 3.88 0.14 -19.96
C ASP A 197 3.20 1.52 -20.07
N GLU A 198 1.93 1.64 -19.70
CA GLU A 198 1.22 2.92 -19.62
C GLU A 198 1.79 3.85 -18.55
N ILE A 199 1.88 3.37 -17.29
CA ILE A 199 2.37 4.16 -16.14
C ILE A 199 3.80 4.65 -16.35
N GLN A 200 4.65 3.80 -16.94
CA GLN A 200 6.05 4.14 -17.21
C GLN A 200 6.25 4.85 -18.55
N GLY A 201 5.20 5.12 -19.33
CA GLY A 201 5.31 5.85 -20.60
C GLY A 201 6.11 5.08 -21.66
N ARG A 202 5.95 3.76 -21.72
CA ARG A 202 6.67 2.83 -22.61
C ARG A 202 5.86 2.32 -23.80
N LEU A 203 4.56 2.61 -23.89
CA LEU A 203 3.73 2.17 -25.03
C LEU A 203 4.32 2.58 -26.39
N GLY A 204 4.50 1.62 -27.29
CA GLY A 204 5.09 1.84 -28.62
C GLY A 204 6.61 1.97 -28.64
N THR A 205 7.32 1.71 -27.52
CA THR A 205 8.79 1.59 -27.50
C THR A 205 9.23 0.15 -27.74
N PRO A 206 10.50 -0.10 -28.11
CA PRO A 206 11.03 -1.46 -28.22
C PRO A 206 11.00 -2.22 -26.88
N GLY A 207 11.15 -1.52 -25.74
CA GLY A 207 11.17 -2.11 -24.40
C GLY A 207 9.79 -2.24 -23.73
N ALA A 208 8.70 -1.97 -24.45
CA ALA A 208 7.35 -2.28 -23.95
C ALA A 208 7.19 -3.80 -23.75
N ALA A 209 6.49 -4.22 -22.70
CA ALA A 209 6.16 -5.63 -22.48
C ALA A 209 5.11 -6.13 -23.49
N VAL A 210 4.07 -5.32 -23.73
CA VAL A 210 2.89 -5.74 -24.53
C VAL A 210 2.86 -5.03 -25.88
N ARG A 211 2.67 -3.70 -25.89
CA ARG A 211 2.53 -2.92 -27.13
C ARG A 211 3.87 -2.34 -27.56
N LYS A 212 4.72 -3.19 -28.14
CA LYS A 212 6.03 -2.80 -28.69
C LYS A 212 5.88 -1.90 -29.91
N GLY A 213 6.92 -1.12 -30.20
CA GLY A 213 7.00 -0.28 -31.39
C GLY A 213 8.39 0.33 -31.56
N THR A 214 8.49 1.40 -32.35
CA THR A 214 9.76 2.02 -32.74
C THR A 214 10.05 3.33 -32.00
N ARG A 215 9.16 3.77 -31.09
CA ARG A 215 9.35 4.99 -30.31
C ARG A 215 10.65 4.87 -29.49
N PRO A 216 11.60 5.81 -29.58
CA PRO A 216 12.89 5.66 -28.93
C PRO A 216 12.78 5.52 -27.40
N GLU A 217 13.55 4.60 -26.81
CA GLU A 217 13.59 4.39 -25.35
C GLU A 217 13.95 5.66 -24.58
N LYS A 218 14.76 6.57 -25.15
CA LYS A 218 15.08 7.88 -24.54
C LYS A 218 13.85 8.77 -24.26
N THR A 219 12.70 8.47 -24.86
CA THR A 219 11.43 9.19 -24.61
C THR A 219 10.68 8.66 -23.38
N VAL A 220 11.13 7.55 -22.80
CA VAL A 220 10.59 7.01 -21.55
C VAL A 220 10.97 7.95 -20.39
N PRO A 221 10.00 8.42 -19.59
CA PRO A 221 10.29 9.27 -18.45
C PRO A 221 11.28 8.63 -17.47
N ALA A 222 12.21 9.45 -16.95
CA ALA A 222 13.11 9.04 -15.88
C ALA A 222 12.33 8.62 -14.61
N ALA A 223 12.98 7.84 -13.76
CA ALA A 223 12.48 7.57 -12.42
C ALA A 223 12.32 8.87 -11.62
N ARG A 224 11.31 8.90 -10.74
CA ARG A 224 11.15 9.99 -9.79
C ARG A 224 12.06 9.73 -8.58
N SER A 225 12.71 10.76 -8.08
CA SER A 225 13.49 10.65 -6.84
C SER A 225 12.58 10.35 -5.66
N ALA A 226 12.93 9.35 -4.86
CA ALA A 226 12.30 9.12 -3.58
C ALA A 226 12.62 10.30 -2.63
N PRO A 227 11.68 10.71 -1.74
CA PRO A 227 12.00 11.63 -0.66
C PRO A 227 13.12 11.06 0.22
N VAL A 228 14.04 11.90 0.67
CA VAL A 228 15.16 11.46 1.52
C VAL A 228 14.77 11.58 2.99
N VAL A 229 14.93 10.49 3.74
CA VAL A 229 14.76 10.48 5.20
C VAL A 229 16.13 10.25 5.84
N ARG A 230 16.63 11.23 6.61
CA ARG A 230 17.86 11.06 7.39
C ARG A 230 17.51 10.43 8.72
N ALA A 231 17.50 9.10 8.78
CA ALA A 231 17.07 8.38 9.97
C ALA A 231 18.04 8.57 11.14
N HIS A 232 17.52 9.04 12.26
CA HIS A 232 18.19 9.12 13.55
C HIS A 232 17.64 8.04 14.51
N PRO A 233 18.44 7.58 15.49
CA PRO A 233 17.94 6.67 16.51
C PRO A 233 16.74 7.25 17.26
N LEU A 234 15.80 6.39 17.65
CA LEU A 234 14.77 6.78 18.60
C LEU A 234 15.39 7.07 19.97
N PRO A 235 14.81 7.97 20.76
CA PRO A 235 15.41 8.38 22.01
C PRO A 235 15.44 7.25 23.04
N ALA A 236 16.51 7.20 23.83
CA ALA A 236 16.61 6.28 24.95
C ALA A 236 15.50 6.53 25.97
N PRO A 237 15.00 5.48 26.67
CA PRO A 237 13.99 5.63 27.70
C PRO A 237 14.41 6.63 28.79
N LEU A 238 13.46 7.47 29.19
CA LEU A 238 13.56 8.47 30.23
C LEU A 238 12.56 8.15 31.35
N THR A 239 13.07 7.97 32.55
CA THR A 239 12.23 7.84 33.74
C THR A 239 11.75 9.21 34.21
N LEU A 240 10.43 9.37 34.37
CA LEU A 240 9.79 10.56 34.91
C LEU A 240 9.12 10.27 36.27
N PRO A 241 9.01 11.27 37.16
CA PRO A 241 8.22 11.16 38.38
C PRO A 241 6.76 10.81 38.08
N VAL A 242 6.12 10.06 38.99
CA VAL A 242 4.72 9.61 38.84
C VAL A 242 3.76 10.80 38.62
N ALA A 243 3.92 11.88 39.37
CA ALA A 243 3.10 13.09 39.23
C ALA A 243 3.20 13.70 37.81
N THR A 244 4.40 13.72 37.23
CA THR A 244 4.61 14.19 35.84
C THR A 244 3.92 13.26 34.85
N LYS A 245 4.02 11.93 35.03
CA LYS A 245 3.34 10.96 34.17
C LYS A 245 1.81 11.10 34.25
N LEU A 246 1.25 11.34 35.43
CA LEU A 246 -0.18 11.57 35.62
C LEU A 246 -0.67 12.83 34.88
N ALA A 247 0.02 13.95 35.04
CA ALA A 247 -0.31 15.20 34.34
C ALA A 247 -0.19 15.05 32.82
N MET A 248 0.85 14.33 32.36
CA MET A 248 1.06 14.04 30.95
C MET A 248 -0.05 13.13 30.39
N ALA A 249 -0.40 12.05 31.10
CA ALA A 249 -1.50 11.17 30.70
C ALA A 249 -2.83 11.91 30.59
N ALA A 250 -3.12 12.85 31.50
CA ALA A 250 -4.32 13.69 31.41
C ALA A 250 -4.33 14.54 30.12
N ALA A 251 -3.20 15.13 29.75
CA ALA A 251 -3.08 15.87 28.48
C ALA A 251 -3.22 14.97 27.25
N LEU A 252 -2.65 13.75 27.29
CA LEU A 252 -2.75 12.78 26.18
C LEU A 252 -4.18 12.27 26.00
N ARG A 253 -4.89 11.96 27.08
CA ARG A 253 -6.31 11.55 27.02
C ARG A 253 -7.16 12.62 26.35
N ALA A 254 -6.86 13.91 26.50
CA ALA A 254 -7.61 14.97 25.83
C ALA A 254 -7.48 14.94 24.28
N THR A 255 -6.59 14.12 23.71
CA THR A 255 -6.51 13.88 22.26
C THR A 255 -7.44 12.73 21.85
N PRO A 256 -7.98 12.71 20.60
CA PRO A 256 -8.83 11.62 20.13
C PRO A 256 -8.23 10.23 20.33
N ALA A 257 -7.00 10.00 19.83
CA ALA A 257 -6.29 8.73 19.99
C ALA A 257 -6.10 8.33 21.46
N GLY A 258 -5.92 9.31 22.37
CA GLY A 258 -5.68 9.04 23.78
C GLY A 258 -6.92 8.57 24.56
N GLN A 259 -8.13 8.79 24.02
CA GLN A 259 -9.37 8.31 24.66
C GLN A 259 -9.47 6.79 24.64
N ASP A 260 -8.90 6.15 23.61
CA ASP A 260 -8.96 4.71 23.41
C ASP A 260 -7.76 3.98 24.03
N CYS A 261 -6.88 4.69 24.74
CA CYS A 261 -5.64 4.09 25.24
C CYS A 261 -5.72 3.59 26.68
N GLU A 262 -5.82 2.27 26.87
CA GLU A 262 -5.93 1.63 28.20
C GLU A 262 -4.77 1.96 29.15
N GLY A 263 -3.54 2.07 28.63
CA GLY A 263 -2.35 2.38 29.42
C GLY A 263 -2.39 3.78 30.06
N LEU A 264 -3.23 4.68 29.55
CA LEU A 264 -3.42 6.02 30.13
C LEU A 264 -4.38 6.02 31.32
N LEU A 265 -5.20 4.97 31.49
CA LEU A 265 -6.31 4.91 32.44
C LEU A 265 -6.02 4.02 33.66
N LEU A 266 -4.82 3.42 33.74
CA LEU A 266 -4.50 2.41 34.74
C LEU A 266 -4.57 2.95 36.20
N PRO A 267 -5.22 2.21 37.13
CA PRO A 267 -5.39 2.64 38.53
C PRO A 267 -4.08 2.79 39.31
N ALA A 268 -3.06 2.00 38.96
CA ALA A 268 -1.73 2.04 39.59
C ALA A 268 -0.83 3.18 39.07
N GLY A 269 -1.32 3.96 38.10
CA GLY A 269 -0.58 4.99 37.38
C GLY A 269 -0.41 4.65 35.90
N PRO A 270 -0.32 5.66 35.01
CA PRO A 270 -0.30 5.43 33.58
C PRO A 270 1.00 4.77 33.12
N GLU A 271 0.89 3.77 32.25
CA GLU A 271 2.02 3.07 31.63
C GLU A 271 2.54 3.86 30.43
N LEU A 272 3.27 4.94 30.73
CA LEU A 272 3.92 5.76 29.72
C LEU A 272 5.37 5.33 29.50
N ARG A 273 5.74 5.10 28.23
CA ARG A 273 7.12 5.09 27.77
C ARG A 273 7.46 6.49 27.28
N VAL A 274 8.57 7.05 27.75
CA VAL A 274 8.98 8.42 27.44
C VAL A 274 10.43 8.41 27.01
N GLY A 275 10.79 9.20 26.01
CA GLY A 275 12.16 9.42 25.58
C GLY A 275 12.38 10.88 25.18
N ARG A 276 13.60 11.39 25.36
CA ARG A 276 13.95 12.76 24.97
C ARG A 276 14.20 12.83 23.46
N LEU A 277 13.23 13.31 22.71
CA LEU A 277 13.33 13.44 21.26
C LEU A 277 14.33 14.53 20.85
N ASP A 278 14.27 15.70 21.51
CA ASP A 278 15.22 16.79 21.33
C ASP A 278 15.32 17.68 22.60
N ALA A 279 15.87 18.90 22.46
CA ALA A 279 16.03 19.85 23.56
C ALA A 279 14.69 20.31 24.17
N ALA A 280 13.63 20.41 23.37
CA ALA A 280 12.33 20.97 23.71
C ALA A 280 11.20 19.93 23.83
N ARG A 281 11.34 18.78 23.18
CA ARG A 281 10.28 17.78 23.04
C ARG A 281 10.65 16.40 23.58
N LEU A 282 9.61 15.69 24.01
CA LEU A 282 9.64 14.29 24.39
C LEU A 282 8.82 13.48 23.37
N LEU A 283 9.25 12.24 23.12
CA LEU A 283 8.44 11.21 22.49
C LEU A 283 7.79 10.40 23.60
N VAL A 284 6.48 10.22 23.53
CA VAL A 284 5.69 9.51 24.54
C VAL A 284 4.85 8.46 23.84
N SER A 285 4.76 7.27 24.41
CA SER A 285 3.80 6.25 23.98
C SER A 285 3.07 5.60 25.13
N SER A 286 1.90 5.07 24.82
CA SER A 286 1.06 4.26 25.69
C SER A 286 0.53 3.07 24.91
N ILE A 287 0.32 1.96 25.61
CA ILE A 287 -0.49 0.85 25.09
C ILE A 287 -1.93 1.33 24.99
N CYS A 288 -2.59 1.01 23.89
CA CYS A 288 -3.99 1.32 23.68
C CYS A 288 -4.88 0.08 23.66
N PHE A 289 -4.37 -1.00 23.07
CA PHE A 289 -5.03 -2.29 23.10
C PHE A 289 -3.99 -3.40 23.17
N SER A 290 -4.18 -4.38 24.04
CA SER A 290 -3.32 -5.56 24.11
C SER A 290 -4.14 -6.85 24.06
N ALA A 291 -3.97 -7.63 23.00
CA ALA A 291 -4.52 -8.99 22.88
C ALA A 291 -3.43 -9.96 22.41
N ARG A 292 -3.56 -10.55 21.22
CA ARG A 292 -2.47 -11.32 20.58
C ARG A 292 -1.34 -10.42 20.11
N GLU A 293 -1.66 -9.18 19.76
CA GLU A 293 -0.72 -8.13 19.41
C GLU A 293 -0.97 -6.92 20.32
N THR A 294 0.09 -6.15 20.59
CA THR A 294 0.01 -4.91 21.36
C THR A 294 -0.01 -3.74 20.39
N VAL A 295 -1.05 -2.91 20.48
CA VAL A 295 -1.20 -1.67 19.72
C VAL A 295 -0.84 -0.50 20.63
N MET A 296 0.00 0.40 20.11
CA MET A 296 0.49 1.58 20.81
C MET A 296 0.23 2.84 20.01
N ALA A 297 -0.09 3.92 20.72
CA ALA A 297 -0.08 5.26 20.17
C ALA A 297 1.16 6.03 20.63
N PHE A 298 1.67 6.90 19.75
CA PHE A 298 2.84 7.73 19.94
C PHE A 298 2.49 9.21 19.75
N TRP A 299 3.03 10.05 20.62
CA TRP A 299 2.90 11.51 20.55
C TRP A 299 4.25 12.18 20.74
N THR A 300 4.45 13.32 20.08
CA THR A 300 5.45 14.29 20.50
C THR A 300 4.79 15.29 21.45
N VAL A 301 5.44 15.60 22.56
CA VAL A 301 4.97 16.56 23.56
C VAL A 301 6.07 17.54 23.95
N ASN A 302 5.71 18.73 24.42
CA ASN A 302 6.64 19.64 25.10
C ASN A 302 7.17 19.01 26.40
N ARG A 303 8.35 19.41 26.86
CA ARG A 303 8.94 18.88 28.10
C ARG A 303 8.19 19.26 29.39
N GLN A 304 7.39 20.32 29.34
CA GLN A 304 6.63 20.83 30.49
C GLN A 304 5.17 21.07 30.09
N ALA A 305 4.29 21.14 31.09
CA ALA A 305 2.91 21.57 30.94
C ALA A 305 2.84 22.92 30.18
N PRO A 306 1.88 23.10 29.25
CA PRO A 306 0.70 22.27 29.01
C PRO A 306 0.93 21.02 28.12
N TYR A 307 2.16 20.61 27.87
CA TYR A 307 2.58 19.42 27.08
C TYR A 307 2.19 19.44 25.59
N ALA A 308 1.07 20.07 25.19
CA ALA A 308 0.65 20.29 23.80
C ALA A 308 0.86 19.05 22.89
N PRO A 309 0.22 17.91 23.18
CA PRO A 309 0.49 16.66 22.48
C PRO A 309 0.12 16.73 21.00
N LYS A 310 1.04 16.29 20.15
CA LYS A 310 0.84 16.08 18.71
C LYS A 310 0.96 14.59 18.41
N LEU A 311 -0.12 14.01 17.88
CA LEU A 311 -0.15 12.60 17.48
C LEU A 311 0.87 12.32 16.37
N VAL A 312 1.60 11.23 16.52
CA VAL A 312 2.57 10.73 15.53
C VAL A 312 1.98 9.55 14.75
N ALA A 313 1.43 8.59 15.49
CA ALA A 313 0.74 7.38 15.01
C ALA A 313 -0.09 6.81 16.16
N GLU A 314 -1.22 6.17 15.87
CA GLU A 314 -2.14 5.63 16.88
C GLU A 314 -2.25 4.11 16.89
N ASP A 315 -1.59 3.45 15.93
CA ASP A 315 -1.79 2.06 15.55
C ASP A 315 -0.47 1.29 15.41
N VAL A 316 0.57 1.72 16.11
CA VAL A 316 1.89 1.10 16.05
C VAL A 316 1.85 -0.26 16.71
N THR A 317 2.09 -1.32 15.95
CA THR A 317 2.12 -2.70 16.43
C THR A 317 3.53 -3.17 16.79
N GLU A 318 4.56 -2.53 16.24
CA GLU A 318 5.95 -2.88 16.51
C GLU A 318 6.86 -1.65 16.48
N VAL A 319 7.85 -1.62 17.39
CA VAL A 319 9.02 -0.74 17.26
C VAL A 319 10.25 -1.61 17.04
N ARG A 320 10.85 -1.49 15.85
CA ARG A 320 12.03 -2.28 15.46
C ARG A 320 13.00 -1.42 14.67
N ASP A 321 14.30 -1.56 14.93
CA ASP A 321 15.36 -0.86 14.20
C ASP A 321 15.11 0.67 14.10
N ASN A 322 14.78 1.32 15.22
CA ASN A 322 14.43 2.75 15.31
C ASN A 322 13.23 3.18 14.44
N THR A 323 12.38 2.24 14.06
CA THR A 323 11.23 2.47 13.18
C THR A 323 9.95 2.14 13.92
N LEU A 324 8.97 3.05 13.87
CA LEU A 324 7.61 2.77 14.30
C LEU A 324 6.89 2.09 13.14
N ARG A 325 6.37 0.88 13.36
CA ARG A 325 5.69 0.08 12.34
C ARG A 325 4.24 -0.14 12.75
N SER A 326 3.33 0.28 11.88
CA SER A 326 1.91 -0.03 11.97
C SER A 326 1.64 -1.11 10.93
N ILE A 327 1.39 -2.33 11.40
CA ILE A 327 1.10 -3.49 10.55
C ILE A 327 -0.30 -3.94 10.86
N HIS A 328 -1.15 -3.94 9.84
CA HIS A 328 -2.53 -4.44 9.93
C HIS A 328 -2.60 -5.75 9.19
N ALA A 329 -2.80 -6.82 9.94
CA ALA A 329 -3.13 -8.13 9.40
C ALA A 329 -4.64 -8.38 9.55
N MET A 330 -5.32 -8.66 8.45
CA MET A 330 -6.71 -9.07 8.44
C MET A 330 -6.83 -10.35 7.62
N HIS A 331 -7.10 -11.47 8.29
CA HIS A 331 -7.04 -12.80 7.69
C HIS A 331 -5.68 -13.04 7.02
N ASP A 332 -5.68 -13.47 5.75
CA ASP A 332 -4.49 -13.74 4.96
C ASP A 332 -3.83 -12.47 4.41
N CYS A 333 -4.39 -11.29 4.66
CA CYS A 333 -3.94 -10.03 4.09
C CYS A 333 -3.17 -9.20 5.10
N SER A 334 -2.12 -8.54 4.65
CA SER A 334 -1.44 -7.51 5.43
C SER A 334 -1.28 -6.20 4.66
N SER A 335 -1.25 -5.11 5.40
CA SER A 335 -0.77 -3.81 4.94
C SER A 335 -0.03 -3.14 6.07
N GLY A 336 0.71 -2.09 5.76
CA GLY A 336 1.31 -1.33 6.82
C GLY A 336 2.15 -0.17 6.36
N GLU A 337 2.62 0.55 7.35
CA GLU A 337 3.51 1.68 7.18
C GLU A 337 4.64 1.66 8.19
N ALA A 338 5.69 2.39 7.85
CA ALA A 338 6.87 2.58 8.66
C ALA A 338 7.16 4.06 8.78
N ARG A 339 7.38 4.53 10.00
CA ARG A 339 7.77 5.91 10.32
C ARG A 339 9.10 5.96 11.03
N MET A 340 9.90 6.98 10.72
CA MET A 340 11.25 7.14 11.25
C MET A 340 11.47 8.57 11.75
N TRP A 341 12.30 8.71 12.77
CA TRP A 341 12.75 10.02 13.26
C TRP A 341 13.80 10.61 12.32
N ASP A 342 13.54 11.79 11.75
CA ASP A 342 14.47 12.43 10.79
C ASP A 342 15.41 13.47 11.43
N GLY A 343 15.42 13.56 12.77
CA GLY A 343 16.12 14.60 13.52
C GLY A 343 15.29 15.85 13.81
N ARG A 344 14.10 15.97 13.19
CA ARG A 344 13.15 17.08 13.38
C ARG A 344 11.71 16.63 13.58
N GLU A 345 11.21 15.67 12.80
CA GLU A 345 9.88 15.08 12.95
C GLU A 345 9.94 13.55 12.75
N ILE A 346 8.94 12.85 13.25
CA ILE A 346 8.74 11.45 12.89
C ILE A 346 7.93 11.44 11.60
N VAL A 347 8.54 10.97 10.51
CA VAL A 347 8.04 11.07 9.14
C VAL A 347 7.76 9.70 8.55
N LEU A 348 6.83 9.63 7.61
CA LEU A 348 6.52 8.43 6.84
C LEU A 348 7.72 8.04 5.98
N ALA A 349 8.21 6.81 6.15
CA ALA A 349 9.35 6.26 5.42
C ALA A 349 8.95 5.20 4.39
N ARG A 350 7.86 4.46 4.63
CA ARG A 350 7.37 3.41 3.73
C ARG A 350 5.89 3.13 3.96
N VAL A 351 5.18 2.78 2.89
CA VAL A 351 3.83 2.18 2.94
C VAL A 351 3.82 0.96 2.02
N PHE A 352 3.14 -0.11 2.41
CA PHE A 352 3.01 -1.32 1.61
C PHE A 352 1.63 -1.99 1.76
N THR A 353 1.31 -2.82 0.77
CA THR A 353 0.17 -3.75 0.76
C THR A 353 0.64 -5.16 0.41
N ALA A 354 -0.10 -6.18 0.85
CA ALA A 354 0.11 -7.58 0.49
C ALA A 354 -0.30 -7.91 -0.96
N GLY A 355 -1.05 -7.02 -1.63
CA GLY A 355 -1.75 -7.35 -2.87
C GLY A 355 -2.93 -8.29 -2.60
N ASN A 356 -3.22 -9.16 -3.55
CA ASN A 356 -4.26 -10.17 -3.48
C ASN A 356 -3.76 -11.34 -2.64
N CYS A 357 -4.48 -11.60 -1.57
CA CYS A 357 -4.15 -12.55 -0.52
C CYS A 357 -5.30 -13.55 -0.29
N VAL A 358 -6.52 -13.20 -0.69
CA VAL A 358 -7.71 -14.03 -0.45
C VAL A 358 -7.67 -15.26 -1.35
N GLY A 359 -7.71 -16.45 -0.75
CA GLY A 359 -7.71 -17.72 -1.48
C GLY A 359 -6.36 -18.06 -2.14
N ARG A 360 -5.31 -17.26 -1.93
CA ARG A 360 -3.97 -17.51 -2.47
C ARG A 360 -3.10 -18.42 -1.61
N ARG A 361 -3.52 -18.70 -0.36
CA ARG A 361 -2.81 -19.56 0.61
C ARG A 361 -1.39 -19.07 0.95
N PHE A 362 -1.22 -17.75 1.00
CA PHE A 362 -0.04 -17.09 1.55
C PHE A 362 -0.42 -16.35 2.82
N MET A 363 0.07 -16.78 3.98
CA MET A 363 -0.21 -16.09 5.23
C MET A 363 0.32 -14.66 5.18
N HIS A 364 -0.56 -13.68 5.43
CA HIS A 364 -0.27 -12.25 5.37
C HIS A 364 0.19 -11.73 3.99
N GLY A 365 0.02 -12.52 2.92
CA GLY A 365 0.37 -12.18 1.55
C GLY A 365 1.73 -12.69 1.08
N ALA A 366 1.84 -12.93 -0.23
CA ALA A 366 3.06 -13.44 -0.85
C ALA A 366 4.20 -12.41 -0.87
N TRP A 367 3.91 -11.12 -0.83
CA TRP A 367 4.91 -10.05 -0.93
C TRP A 367 4.47 -8.81 -0.17
N GLN A 368 5.44 -8.02 0.33
CA GLN A 368 5.17 -6.65 0.75
C GLN A 368 5.41 -5.71 -0.44
N LEU A 369 4.35 -5.25 -1.07
CA LEU A 369 4.38 -4.41 -2.26
C LEU A 369 4.34 -2.93 -1.86
N PRO A 370 5.46 -2.18 -1.98
CA PRO A 370 5.49 -0.79 -1.58
C PRO A 370 4.66 0.09 -2.51
N THR A 371 3.81 0.93 -1.92
CA THR A 371 3.12 2.04 -2.62
C THR A 371 3.85 3.37 -2.42
N PHE A 372 4.64 3.47 -1.35
CA PHE A 372 5.47 4.62 -1.04
C PHE A 372 6.81 4.16 -0.46
N VAL A 373 7.90 4.72 -0.98
CA VAL A 373 9.27 4.50 -0.50
C VAL A 373 10.01 5.81 -0.33
N THR A 374 10.99 5.79 0.56
CA THR A 374 11.95 6.88 0.78
C THR A 374 13.38 6.37 0.62
N ASP A 375 14.30 7.26 0.28
CA ASP A 375 15.73 7.02 0.38
C ASP A 375 16.16 7.26 1.83
N VAL A 376 16.28 6.18 2.60
CA VAL A 376 16.65 6.23 4.02
C VAL A 376 18.17 6.26 4.15
N ARG A 377 18.68 7.31 4.78
CA ARG A 377 20.11 7.50 5.07
C ARG A 377 20.32 7.54 6.57
N LEU A 378 21.09 6.61 7.11
CA LEU A 378 21.40 6.59 8.54
C LEU A 378 22.27 7.80 8.91
N ALA A 379 21.83 8.58 9.89
CA ALA A 379 22.62 9.68 10.41
C ALA A 379 23.87 9.14 11.12
N GLY A 380 25.06 9.50 10.60
CA GLY A 380 26.35 9.08 11.15
C GLY A 380 27.12 8.05 10.31
N ALA A 381 26.51 7.47 9.27
CA ALA A 381 27.26 6.75 8.25
C ALA A 381 28.00 7.78 7.37
N ARG A 382 29.34 7.83 7.46
CA ARG A 382 30.14 8.57 6.46
C ARG A 382 29.94 7.91 5.09
N PRO A 383 29.91 8.71 4.00
CA PRO A 383 29.75 8.20 2.64
C PRO A 383 30.82 7.18 2.26
#